data_AF-A0A645EGJ4-F1
#
_entry.id   AF-A0A645EGJ4-F1
#
_cell.length_a   1.000
_cell.length_b   1.000
_cell.length_c   1.000
_cell.angle_alpha   90.00
_cell.angle_beta   90.00
_cell.angle_gamma   90.00
#
_symmetry.space_group_name_H-M   'P 1'
#
loop_
_entity.id
_entity.type
_entity.pdbx_description
1 polymer ?
#
loop_
_entity_poly.entity_id
_entity_poly.type
_entity_poly.pdbx_seq_one_letter_code
_entity_poly.pdbx_strand_id
1 'polypeptide(L)'
;MFAMSVVIWVLSSFNFNGFTEDLNNSFLAYAGKLVAPIFAPLGFGDWRASVSILTGLGAKEIVVNTMYVLYGNLNEVLPTVFTGVTAYGFLVFSALYTPCIAALATMKKEYGNKMMFISLGYQFALAWIAAFIVKIIGGAIFMQGSSSSIVELLIGGSIILVSIIVVLRKLNSKQSSPGCSGCSGCASQGNCSVEVKQEV
;
A
#
# COMPACT_ATOMS: atom_id res chain seq x y z
N MET A 1 -16.15 5.92 -8.39
CA MET A 1 -15.88 7.19 -7.68
C MET A 1 -17.08 7.64 -6.84
N PHE A 2 -18.22 7.99 -7.44
CA PHE A 2 -19.38 8.50 -6.69
C PHE A 2 -19.86 7.56 -5.55
N ALA A 3 -20.06 6.26 -5.85
CA ALA A 3 -20.48 5.29 -4.83
C ALA A 3 -19.47 5.18 -3.67
N MET A 4 -18.17 5.25 -3.96
CA MET A 4 -17.12 5.19 -2.93
C MET A 4 -17.11 6.46 -2.09
N SER A 5 -17.31 7.65 -2.68
CA SER A 5 -17.42 8.91 -1.94
C SER A 5 -18.64 8.94 -1.02
N VAL A 6 -19.78 8.42 -1.47
CA VAL A 6 -20.99 8.28 -0.63
C VAL A 6 -20.72 7.34 0.54
N VAL A 7 -20.06 6.19 0.28
CA VAL A 7 -19.67 5.24 1.32
C VAL A 7 -18.71 5.86 2.34
N ILE A 8 -17.70 6.60 1.89
CA ILE A 8 -16.74 7.30 2.76
C ILE A 8 -17.45 8.32 3.64
N TRP A 9 -18.38 9.10 3.08
CA TRP A 9 -19.16 10.09 3.83
C TRP A 9 -20.05 9.43 4.90
N VAL A 10 -20.70 8.31 4.57
CA VAL A 10 -21.50 7.53 5.54
C VAL A 10 -20.62 6.97 6.65
N LEU A 11 -19.48 6.36 6.31
CA LEU A 11 -18.50 5.82 7.28
C LEU A 11 -17.88 6.92 8.17
N SER A 12 -17.81 8.15 7.67
CA SER A 12 -17.32 9.31 8.42
C SER A 12 -18.40 9.92 9.33
N SER A 13 -19.68 9.82 8.96
CA SER A 13 -20.78 10.48 9.68
C SER A 13 -21.44 9.63 10.76
N PHE A 14 -21.31 8.30 10.67
CA PHE A 14 -21.93 7.34 11.60
C PHE A 14 -20.92 6.73 12.59
N ASN A 15 -21.42 6.39 13.77
CA ASN A 15 -20.78 5.56 14.79
C ASN A 15 -21.84 4.68 15.46
N PHE A 16 -21.41 3.73 16.30
CA PHE A 16 -22.27 2.81 17.05
C PHE A 16 -23.30 3.50 17.96
N ASN A 17 -23.12 4.79 18.30
CA ASN A 17 -24.03 5.59 19.12
C ASN A 17 -24.93 6.57 18.32
N GLY A 18 -24.88 6.58 16.99
CA GLY A 18 -25.69 7.48 16.14
C GLY A 18 -24.89 8.40 15.22
N PHE A 19 -25.47 9.55 14.85
CA PHE A 19 -24.80 10.61 14.08
C PHE A 19 -23.81 11.36 14.98
N THR A 20 -22.58 11.52 14.51
CA THR A 20 -21.48 12.15 15.27
C THR A 20 -20.78 13.19 14.41
N GLU A 21 -20.63 14.40 14.95
CA GLU A 21 -19.86 15.48 14.33
C GLU A 21 -18.34 15.34 14.59
N ASP A 22 -17.95 14.48 15.54
CA ASP A 22 -16.56 14.23 15.91
C ASP A 22 -15.91 13.13 15.06
N LEU A 23 -15.05 13.54 14.12
CA LEU A 23 -14.30 12.62 13.23
C LEU A 23 -13.43 11.58 13.98
N ASN A 24 -13.06 11.84 15.24
CA ASN A 24 -12.24 10.93 16.04
C ASN A 24 -12.98 9.66 16.50
N ASN A 25 -14.31 9.69 16.53
CA ASN A 25 -15.14 8.58 16.98
C ASN A 25 -15.84 7.86 15.81
N SER A 26 -15.72 8.34 14.58
CA SER A 26 -16.37 7.70 13.42
C SER A 26 -15.84 6.29 13.15
N PHE A 27 -16.63 5.47 12.44
CA PHE A 27 -16.18 4.14 11.97
C PHE A 27 -14.83 4.19 11.24
N LEU A 28 -14.63 5.27 10.49
CA LEU A 28 -13.39 5.55 9.77
C LEU A 28 -12.17 5.69 10.71
N ALA A 29 -12.32 6.37 11.85
CA ALA A 29 -11.27 6.46 12.85
C ALA A 29 -10.99 5.12 13.54
N TYR A 30 -12.02 4.31 13.76
CA TYR A 30 -11.86 2.95 14.28
C TYR A 30 -11.06 2.06 13.32
N ALA A 31 -11.40 2.09 12.03
CA ALA A 31 -10.65 1.36 11.01
C ALA A 31 -9.20 1.88 10.90
N GLY A 32 -9.01 3.20 10.93
CA GLY A 32 -7.69 3.82 10.94
C GLY A 32 -6.82 3.40 12.13
N LYS A 33 -7.38 3.40 13.34
CA LYS A 33 -6.67 2.97 14.56
C LYS A 33 -6.34 1.48 14.57
N LEU A 34 -7.16 0.65 13.94
CA LEU A 34 -6.90 -0.78 13.79
C LEU A 34 -5.71 -1.05 12.86
N VAL A 35 -5.53 -0.22 11.83
CA VAL A 35 -4.45 -0.36 10.84
C VAL A 35 -3.19 0.45 11.23
N ALA A 36 -3.34 1.49 12.05
CA ALA A 36 -2.25 2.30 12.61
C ALA A 36 -1.04 1.50 13.16
N PRO A 37 -1.18 0.40 13.92
CA PRO A 37 -0.03 -0.33 14.45
C PRO A 37 0.87 -0.93 13.35
N ILE A 38 0.34 -1.21 12.14
CA ILE A 38 1.14 -1.69 11.01
C ILE A 38 1.98 -0.57 10.39
N PHE A 39 1.53 0.68 10.49
CA PHE A 39 2.20 1.86 9.93
C PHE A 39 3.03 2.63 10.98
N ALA A 40 2.86 2.34 12.28
CA ALA A 40 3.73 2.83 13.35
C ALA A 40 5.23 2.62 13.06
N PRO A 41 5.72 1.42 12.65
CA PRO A 41 7.13 1.23 12.33
C PRO A 41 7.59 1.98 11.08
N LEU A 42 6.68 2.48 10.23
CA LEU A 42 7.00 3.28 9.05
C LEU A 42 7.16 4.78 9.36
N GLY A 43 6.80 5.21 10.57
CA GLY A 43 6.91 6.60 11.02
C GLY A 43 5.64 7.43 10.86
N PHE A 44 4.50 6.81 10.50
CA PHE A 44 3.18 7.47 10.39
C PHE A 44 2.08 6.68 11.09
N GLY A 45 2.25 6.44 12.38
CA GLY A 45 1.25 5.76 13.21
C GLY A 45 -0.07 6.51 13.39
N ASP A 46 -0.29 7.61 12.67
CA ASP A 46 -1.56 8.32 12.66
C ASP A 46 -2.65 7.49 12.00
N TRP A 47 -3.81 7.44 12.68
CA TRP A 47 -5.01 6.83 12.14
C TRP A 47 -5.45 7.54 10.83
N ARG A 48 -5.17 8.84 10.71
CA ARG A 48 -5.51 9.67 9.54
C ARG A 48 -4.71 9.27 8.30
N ALA A 49 -3.39 9.08 8.46
CA ALA A 49 -2.52 8.59 7.39
C ALA A 49 -2.91 7.16 6.96
N SER A 50 -3.18 6.28 7.92
CA SER A 50 -3.62 4.90 7.68
C SER A 50 -4.95 4.85 6.92
N VAL A 51 -5.90 5.71 7.29
CA VAL A 51 -7.17 5.90 6.60
C VAL A 51 -6.97 6.36 5.16
N SER A 52 -6.11 7.38 4.95
CA SER A 52 -5.92 7.97 3.63
C SER A 52 -5.45 6.93 2.60
N ILE A 53 -4.55 6.04 3.02
CA ILE A 53 -4.06 4.89 2.25
C ILE A 53 -5.19 3.88 1.98
N LEU A 54 -6.01 3.59 2.99
CA LEU A 54 -7.12 2.65 2.86
C LEU A 54 -8.16 3.16 1.86
N THR A 55 -8.50 4.45 1.91
CA THR A 55 -9.38 5.09 0.93
C THR A 55 -8.74 5.22 -0.45
N GLY A 56 -7.41 5.23 -0.53
CA GLY A 56 -6.63 5.26 -1.78
C GLY A 56 -6.75 4.02 -2.66
N LEU A 57 -7.13 2.87 -2.09
CA LEU A 57 -7.35 1.63 -2.86
C LEU A 57 -8.43 1.78 -3.95
N GLY A 58 -9.39 2.69 -3.73
CA GLY A 58 -10.42 3.01 -4.70
C GLY A 58 -9.92 3.90 -5.84
N ALA A 59 -9.12 4.92 -5.51
CA ALA A 59 -8.50 5.83 -6.48
C ALA A 59 -7.31 6.55 -5.87
N LYS A 60 -6.23 6.72 -6.65
CA LYS A 60 -5.00 7.37 -6.17
C LYS A 60 -5.21 8.86 -5.83
N GLU A 61 -6.10 9.56 -6.53
CA GLU A 61 -6.40 10.97 -6.25
C GLU A 61 -7.14 11.19 -4.93
N ILE A 62 -7.82 10.16 -4.42
CA ILE A 62 -8.60 10.25 -3.17
C ILE A 62 -7.68 10.30 -1.95
N VAL A 63 -6.45 9.77 -2.03
CA VAL A 63 -5.48 9.81 -0.92
C VAL A 63 -5.19 11.25 -0.51
N VAL A 64 -4.89 12.13 -1.48
CA VAL A 64 -4.56 13.53 -1.19
C VAL A 64 -5.79 14.30 -0.72
N ASN A 65 -6.96 14.02 -1.31
CA ASN A 65 -8.21 14.67 -0.91
C ASN A 65 -8.63 14.29 0.53
N THR A 66 -8.47 13.02 0.91
CA THR A 66 -8.77 12.56 2.27
C THR A 66 -7.78 13.12 3.28
N MET A 67 -6.50 13.24 2.93
CA MET A 67 -5.52 13.93 3.76
C MET A 67 -5.93 15.39 4.02
N TYR A 68 -6.34 16.11 2.98
CA TYR A 68 -6.80 17.50 3.11
C TYR A 68 -8.04 17.62 4.00
N VAL A 69 -9.04 16.75 3.83
CA VAL A 69 -10.27 16.77 4.64
C VAL A 69 -10.00 16.40 6.10
N LEU A 70 -9.15 15.41 6.37
CA LEU A 70 -8.88 14.95 7.74
C LEU A 70 -7.98 15.92 8.49
N TYR A 71 -6.92 16.44 7.85
CA TYR A 71 -5.96 17.35 8.49
C TYR A 71 -6.40 18.82 8.45
N GLY A 72 -7.33 19.18 7.56
CA GLY A 72 -7.81 20.55 7.39
C GLY A 72 -6.69 21.48 6.92
N ASN A 73 -6.08 22.22 7.86
CA ASN A 73 -4.99 23.15 7.56
C ASN A 73 -3.65 22.42 7.36
N LEU A 74 -3.49 21.86 6.17
CA LEU A 74 -2.35 21.02 5.82
C LEU A 74 -1.01 21.74 6.02
N ASN A 75 -0.92 23.05 5.75
CA ASN A 75 0.31 23.84 5.87
C ASN A 75 0.89 23.89 7.29
N GLU A 76 0.03 23.84 8.32
CA GLU A 76 0.46 23.89 9.72
C GLU A 76 0.74 22.48 10.26
N VAL A 77 -0.07 21.50 9.85
CA VAL A 77 -0.04 20.17 10.45
C VAL A 77 0.97 19.26 9.75
N LEU A 78 1.24 19.41 8.44
CA LEU A 78 2.24 18.61 7.73
C LEU A 78 3.63 18.56 8.38
N PRO A 79 4.27 19.69 8.73
CA PRO A 79 5.62 19.65 9.30
C PRO A 79 5.66 19.03 10.70
N THR A 80 4.51 18.96 11.39
CA THR A 80 4.39 18.35 12.73
C THR A 80 4.15 16.85 12.67
N VAL A 81 3.48 16.35 11.64
CA VAL A 81 3.11 14.93 11.50
C VAL A 81 3.96 14.18 10.46
N PHE A 82 4.59 14.89 9.52
CA PHE A 82 5.42 14.32 8.46
C PHE A 82 6.80 14.96 8.45
N THR A 83 7.83 14.14 8.69
CA THR A 83 9.22 14.50 8.38
C THR A 83 9.49 14.24 6.89
N GLY A 84 10.49 14.90 6.30
CA GLY A 84 10.83 14.68 4.89
C GLY A 84 11.10 13.21 4.56
N VAL A 85 11.80 12.49 5.45
CA VAL A 85 12.11 11.06 5.31
C VAL A 85 10.85 10.20 5.28
N THR A 86 9.95 10.45 6.22
CA THR A 86 8.71 9.69 6.31
C THR A 86 7.86 10.01 5.07
N ALA A 87 7.74 11.28 4.65
CA ALA A 87 6.91 11.68 3.50
C ALA A 87 7.29 10.94 2.21
N TYR A 88 8.58 10.74 1.97
CA TYR A 88 9.06 9.89 0.88
C TYR A 88 8.62 8.42 1.04
N GLY A 89 8.68 7.87 2.25
CA GLY A 89 8.17 6.52 2.54
C GLY A 89 6.69 6.36 2.22
N PHE A 90 5.86 7.36 2.55
CA PHE A 90 4.43 7.38 2.22
C PHE A 90 4.20 7.40 0.70
N LEU A 91 4.94 8.23 -0.04
CA LEU A 91 4.82 8.31 -1.50
C LEU A 91 5.27 7.02 -2.19
N VAL A 92 6.38 6.42 -1.76
CA VAL A 92 6.86 5.14 -2.28
C VAL A 92 5.85 4.03 -2.00
N PHE A 93 5.31 3.99 -0.78
CA PHE A 93 4.25 3.06 -0.42
C PHE A 93 3.04 3.25 -1.34
N SER A 94 2.55 4.49 -1.47
CA SER A 94 1.37 4.82 -2.28
C SER A 94 1.56 4.52 -3.76
N ALA A 95 2.79 4.54 -4.28
CA ALA A 95 3.08 4.17 -5.66
C ALA A 95 3.13 2.65 -5.86
N LEU A 96 3.80 1.91 -4.97
CA LEU A 96 4.03 0.47 -5.10
C LEU A 96 2.81 -0.39 -4.72
N TYR A 97 2.00 0.05 -3.77
CA TYR A 97 0.91 -0.76 -3.23
C TYR A 97 -0.33 -0.85 -4.13
N THR A 98 -0.30 -0.38 -5.38
CA THR A 98 -1.50 -0.14 -6.19
C THR A 98 -1.93 -1.35 -7.06
N PRO A 99 -2.70 -2.34 -6.56
CA PRO A 99 -3.69 -3.04 -7.34
C PRO A 99 -5.03 -2.34 -7.10
N CYS A 100 -5.47 -1.54 -8.07
CA CYS A 100 -6.78 -0.90 -7.98
C CYS A 100 -7.91 -1.96 -7.90
N ILE A 101 -9.07 -1.59 -7.35
CA ILE A 101 -10.23 -2.50 -7.21
C ILE A 101 -10.64 -3.13 -8.54
N ALA A 102 -10.45 -2.42 -9.66
CA ALA A 102 -10.66 -2.94 -11.00
C ALA A 102 -9.71 -4.11 -11.34
N ALA A 103 -8.41 -3.98 -11.07
CA ALA A 103 -7.43 -5.04 -11.28
C ALA A 103 -7.64 -6.21 -10.31
N LEU A 104 -8.12 -5.94 -9.10
CA LEU A 104 -8.50 -6.97 -8.15
C LEU A 104 -9.72 -7.76 -8.61
N ALA A 105 -10.73 -7.09 -9.18
CA ALA A 105 -11.91 -7.74 -9.70
C ALA A 105 -11.58 -8.70 -10.85
N THR A 106 -10.66 -8.32 -11.75
CA THR A 106 -10.20 -9.20 -12.84
C THR A 106 -9.38 -10.36 -12.31
N MET A 107 -8.42 -10.12 -11.40
CA MET A 107 -7.62 -11.21 -10.79
C MET A 107 -8.48 -12.21 -10.02
N LYS A 108 -9.56 -11.76 -9.37
CA LYS A 108 -10.51 -12.64 -8.67
C LYS A 108 -11.15 -13.66 -9.60
N LYS A 109 -11.48 -13.23 -10.82
CA LYS A 109 -12.18 -14.07 -11.82
C LYS A 109 -11.24 -15.13 -12.42
N GLU A 110 -9.96 -14.81 -12.56
CA GLU A 110 -8.96 -15.68 -13.21
C GLU A 110 -8.23 -16.61 -12.23
N TYR A 111 -7.76 -16.12 -11.08
CA TYR A 111 -6.90 -16.88 -10.17
C TYR A 111 -7.66 -17.56 -9.02
N GLY A 112 -8.95 -17.24 -8.87
CA GLY A 112 -9.75 -17.69 -7.73
C GLY A 112 -9.41 -16.97 -6.42
N ASN A 113 -10.37 -16.99 -5.50
CA ASN A 113 -10.36 -16.16 -4.29
C ASN A 113 -9.13 -16.42 -3.38
N LYS A 114 -8.70 -17.69 -3.24
CA LYS A 114 -7.57 -18.06 -2.36
C LYS A 114 -6.22 -17.56 -2.86
N MET A 115 -5.94 -17.69 -4.16
CA MET A 115 -4.67 -17.24 -4.73
C MET A 115 -4.62 -15.72 -4.89
N MET A 116 -5.77 -15.08 -5.12
CA MET A 116 -5.88 -13.62 -5.17
C MET A 116 -5.40 -12.96 -3.88
N PHE A 117 -5.88 -13.40 -2.71
CA PHE A 117 -5.44 -12.81 -1.43
C PHE A 117 -3.94 -13.03 -1.16
N ILE A 118 -3.37 -14.15 -1.61
CA ILE A 118 -1.92 -14.40 -1.51
C ILE A 118 -1.13 -13.40 -2.36
N SER A 119 -1.56 -13.10 -3.59
CA SER A 119 -0.91 -12.11 -4.45
C SER A 119 -1.04 -10.68 -3.90
N LEU A 120 -2.21 -10.35 -3.38
CA LEU A 120 -2.49 -9.04 -2.77
C LEU A 120 -1.63 -8.79 -1.54
N GLY A 121 -1.56 -9.78 -0.64
CA GLY A 121 -0.70 -9.73 0.54
C GLY A 121 0.78 -9.62 0.17
N TYR A 122 1.21 -10.26 -0.91
CA TYR A 122 2.59 -10.17 -1.38
C TYR A 122 2.96 -8.77 -1.90
N GLN A 123 2.07 -8.12 -2.66
CA GLN A 123 2.29 -6.75 -3.13
C GLN A 123 2.29 -5.75 -1.96
N PHE A 124 1.38 -5.91 -1.01
CA PHE A 124 1.32 -5.08 0.19
C PHE A 124 2.58 -5.23 1.04
N ALA A 125 3.07 -6.45 1.23
CA ALA A 125 4.33 -6.71 1.92
C ALA A 125 5.52 -6.06 1.21
N LEU A 126 5.59 -6.14 -0.13
CA LEU A 126 6.63 -5.48 -0.93
C LEU A 126 6.65 -3.96 -0.74
N ALA A 127 5.48 -3.32 -0.82
CA ALA A 127 5.35 -1.88 -0.61
C ALA A 127 5.75 -1.47 0.82
N TRP A 128 5.35 -2.26 1.82
CA TRP A 128 5.70 -2.04 3.23
C TRP A 128 7.22 -2.11 3.44
N ILE A 129 7.91 -3.07 2.81
CA ILE A 129 9.38 -3.19 2.87
C ILE A 129 10.07 -1.99 2.22
N ALA A 130 9.62 -1.57 1.03
CA ALA A 130 10.21 -0.44 0.34
C ALA A 130 10.13 0.85 1.16
N ALA A 131 8.98 1.11 1.80
CA ALA A 131 8.81 2.25 2.69
C ALA A 131 9.70 2.17 3.94
N PHE A 132 9.87 0.97 4.50
CA PHE A 132 10.76 0.77 5.64
C PHE A 132 12.26 0.97 5.29
N ILE A 133 12.69 0.55 4.09
CA ILE A 133 14.03 0.82 3.57
C ILE A 133 14.30 2.32 3.48
N VAL A 134 13.33 3.09 2.96
CA VAL A 134 13.43 4.56 2.89
C VAL A 134 13.59 5.17 4.28
N LYS A 135 12.89 4.66 5.29
CA LYS A 135 13.03 5.11 6.69
C LYS A 135 14.40 4.81 7.28
N ILE A 136 14.94 3.61 7.04
CA ILE A 136 16.30 3.24 7.48
C ILE A 136 17.36 4.13 6.82
N ILE A 137 17.30 4.27 5.50
CA ILE A 137 18.29 5.05 4.74
C ILE A 137 18.19 6.53 5.10
N GLY A 138 16.97 7.07 5.16
CA GLY A 138 16.76 8.47 5.55
C GLY A 138 17.18 8.75 7.00
N GLY A 139 16.94 7.82 7.93
CA GLY A 139 17.44 7.91 9.30
C GLY A 139 18.97 7.86 9.40
N ALA A 140 19.62 7.04 8.57
CA ALA A 140 21.09 6.96 8.50
C ALA A 140 21.72 8.24 7.92
N ILE A 141 21.08 8.87 6.94
CA ILE A 141 21.58 10.09 6.29
C ILE A 141 21.35 11.34 7.16
N PHE A 142 20.21 11.45 7.84
CA PHE A 142 19.86 12.67 8.58
C PHE A 142 20.47 12.81 9.98
N MET A 143 21.30 11.88 10.47
CA MET A 143 21.93 11.88 11.81
C MET A 143 21.04 12.42 12.95
N GLN A 144 19.72 12.22 12.85
CA GLN A 144 18.80 12.56 13.91
C GLN A 144 18.83 11.38 14.89
N GLY A 145 19.58 11.55 15.97
CA GLY A 145 19.58 10.67 17.13
C GLY A 145 18.22 10.68 17.84
N SER A 146 17.15 10.28 17.15
CA SER A 146 16.02 9.70 17.84
C SER A 146 16.52 8.37 18.38
N SER A 147 16.28 8.13 19.66
CA SER A 147 16.53 6.87 20.37
C SER A 147 15.70 5.72 19.79
N SER A 148 15.84 5.45 18.49
CA SER A 148 15.35 4.26 17.81
C SER A 148 16.09 3.09 18.41
N SER A 149 15.42 2.49 19.38
CA SER A 149 15.90 1.33 20.09
C SER A 149 16.36 0.30 19.05
N ILE A 150 17.50 -0.33 19.31
CA ILE A 150 18.08 -1.44 18.53
C ILE A 150 17.00 -2.50 18.21
N VAL A 151 15.97 -2.56 19.06
CA VAL A 151 14.72 -3.31 18.97
C VAL A 151 13.90 -3.04 17.69
N GLU A 152 13.75 -1.79 17.21
CA GLU A 152 13.04 -1.51 15.94
C GLU A 152 13.83 -1.99 14.72
N LEU A 153 15.16 -1.89 14.77
CA LEU A 153 16.03 -2.38 13.70
C LEU A 153 16.15 -3.91 13.72
N LEU A 154 16.08 -4.55 14.88
CA LEU A 154 16.10 -6.01 15.00
C LEU A 154 14.76 -6.64 14.64
N ILE A 155 13.64 -6.07 15.11
CA ILE A 155 12.29 -6.54 14.76
C ILE A 155 12.02 -6.24 13.27
N GLY A 156 12.26 -5.00 12.85
CA GLY A 156 12.13 -4.60 11.44
C GLY A 156 13.09 -5.35 10.53
N GLY A 157 14.35 -5.51 10.94
CA GLY A 157 15.36 -6.28 10.21
C GLY A 157 15.04 -7.77 10.12
N SER A 158 14.50 -8.38 11.17
CA SER A 158 14.02 -9.77 11.15
C SER A 158 12.82 -9.94 10.22
N ILE A 159 11.86 -9.02 10.25
CA ILE A 159 10.68 -9.03 9.36
C ILE A 159 11.07 -8.80 7.89
N ILE A 160 12.03 -7.90 7.63
CA ILE A 160 12.62 -7.67 6.31
C ILE A 160 13.38 -8.90 5.83
N LEU A 161 14.21 -9.52 6.67
CA LEU A 161 14.94 -10.74 6.33
C LEU A 161 13.98 -11.88 6.01
N VAL A 162 12.97 -12.10 6.85
CA VAL A 162 11.96 -13.15 6.63
C VAL A 162 11.20 -12.88 5.33
N SER A 163 10.80 -11.64 5.07
CA SER A 163 10.05 -11.29 3.87
C SER A 163 10.90 -11.32 2.60
N ILE A 164 12.17 -10.88 2.66
CA ILE A 164 13.17 -11.04 1.59
C ILE A 164 13.46 -12.51 1.33
N ILE A 165 13.59 -13.34 2.37
CA ILE A 165 13.77 -14.79 2.24
C ILE A 165 12.54 -15.42 1.59
N VAL A 166 11.32 -15.00 1.93
CA VAL A 166 10.09 -15.50 1.30
C VAL A 166 10.00 -15.05 -0.16
N VAL A 167 10.31 -13.79 -0.46
CA VAL A 167 10.38 -13.23 -1.82
C VAL A 167 11.44 -13.95 -2.67
N LEU A 168 12.66 -14.11 -2.16
CA LEU A 168 13.75 -14.82 -2.82
C LEU A 168 13.45 -16.32 -2.97
N ARG A 169 12.83 -16.97 -1.98
CA ARG A 169 12.40 -18.38 -2.11
C ARG A 169 11.32 -18.54 -3.17
N LYS A 170 10.42 -17.57 -3.34
CA LYS A 170 9.40 -17.57 -4.40
C LYS A 170 9.97 -17.22 -5.77
N LEU A 171 10.94 -16.31 -5.84
CA LEU A 171 11.69 -16.03 -7.06
C LEU A 171 12.53 -17.25 -7.46
N ASN A 172 13.18 -17.92 -6.50
CA ASN A 172 13.91 -19.16 -6.72
C ASN A 172 12.99 -20.33 -7.10
N SER A 173 11.76 -20.40 -6.57
CA SER A 173 10.78 -21.41 -7.01
C SER A 173 10.23 -21.13 -8.41
N LYS A 174 10.18 -19.87 -8.85
CA LYS A 174 9.80 -19.50 -10.23
C LYS A 174 10.97 -19.65 -11.21
N GLN A 175 12.20 -19.61 -10.72
CA GLN A 175 13.42 -19.90 -11.46
C GLN A 175 13.72 -21.40 -11.54
N SER A 176 13.04 -22.22 -10.72
CA SER A 176 13.01 -23.68 -10.81
C SER A 176 11.99 -24.23 -11.81
N SER A 177 11.48 -23.41 -12.74
CA SER A 177 10.98 -23.92 -14.02
C SER A 177 12.08 -23.67 -15.05
N PRO A 178 12.64 -24.72 -15.68
CA PRO A 178 13.84 -24.63 -16.49
C PRO A 178 13.64 -23.66 -17.63
N GLY A 179 14.73 -22.97 -17.99
CA GLY A 179 14.80 -22.21 -19.21
C GLY A 179 14.21 -22.99 -20.39
N CYS A 180 13.53 -22.25 -21.25
CA CYS A 180 13.16 -22.65 -22.58
C CYS A 180 14.32 -23.42 -23.26
N SER A 181 14.20 -24.73 -23.36
CA SER A 181 14.96 -25.55 -24.29
C SER A 181 13.98 -26.48 -25.00
N GLY A 182 13.30 -25.93 -26.01
CA GLY A 182 12.29 -26.66 -26.76
C GLY A 182 11.47 -25.79 -27.71
N CYS A 183 12.11 -24.86 -28.43
CA CYS A 183 11.52 -24.24 -29.62
C CYS A 183 12.47 -24.43 -30.80
N SER A 184 12.73 -25.70 -31.11
CA SER A 184 13.28 -26.13 -32.39
C SER A 184 12.11 -26.63 -33.24
N GLY A 185 11.39 -25.70 -33.87
CA GLY A 185 10.35 -26.08 -34.83
C GLY A 185 9.15 -25.15 -34.89
N CYS A 186 9.34 -23.89 -35.28
CA CYS A 186 8.36 -23.17 -36.11
C CYS A 186 9.12 -22.11 -36.90
N ALA A 187 9.28 -22.40 -38.18
CA ALA A 187 9.90 -21.52 -39.16
C ALA A 187 8.89 -20.51 -39.68
N SER A 188 9.40 -19.30 -39.96
CA SER A 188 8.93 -18.36 -40.97
C SER A 188 7.66 -17.53 -40.72
N GLN A 189 7.90 -16.22 -40.70
CA GLN A 189 7.12 -15.14 -41.34
C GLN A 189 5.59 -15.29 -41.48
N GLY A 190 4.87 -14.38 -40.85
CA GLY A 190 3.50 -14.03 -41.23
C GLY A 190 2.82 -13.15 -40.18
N ASN A 191 2.41 -11.95 -40.57
CA ASN A 191 1.63 -10.98 -39.81
C ASN A 191 0.74 -11.55 -38.70
N CYS A 192 0.84 -10.98 -37.51
CA CYS A 192 -0.27 -10.99 -36.55
C CYS A 192 -0.47 -9.57 -36.02
N SER A 193 -1.40 -8.86 -36.67
CA SER A 193 -1.94 -7.58 -36.24
C SER A 193 -2.61 -7.76 -34.88
N VAL A 194 -2.14 -7.04 -33.87
CA VAL A 194 -2.85 -6.92 -32.59
C VAL A 194 -3.92 -5.85 -32.76
N GLU A 195 -5.14 -6.28 -33.05
CA GLU A 195 -6.32 -5.42 -33.08
C GLU A 195 -6.71 -5.08 -31.63
N VAL A 196 -6.43 -3.85 -31.21
CA VAL A 196 -6.88 -3.29 -29.93
C VAL A 196 -8.33 -2.88 -30.10
N LYS A 197 -9.26 -3.73 -29.64
CA LYS A 197 -10.67 -3.36 -29.54
C LYS A 197 -10.84 -2.40 -28.36
N GLN A 198 -10.73 -1.10 -28.65
CA GLN A 198 -11.30 -0.03 -27.84
C GLN A 198 -12.82 -0.18 -27.87
N GLU A 199 -13.44 -0.45 -26.72
CA GLU A 199 -14.87 -0.18 -26.54
C GLU A 199 -15.04 1.02 -25.62
N VAL A 200 -15.90 1.91 -26.13
CA VAL A 200 -16.32 3.23 -25.69
C VAL A 200 -17.19 3.13 -24.44
#